data_AF-A0A9C6U2C6-F1
#
_entry.id   AF-A0A9C6U2C6-F1
#
_cell.length_a   1.000
_cell.length_b   1.000
_cell.length_c   1.000
_cell.angle_alpha   90.00
_cell.angle_beta   90.00
_cell.angle_gamma   90.00
#
_symmetry.space_group_name_H-M   'P 1'
#
loop_
_entity.id
_entity.type
_entity.pdbx_description
1 polymer ?
#
loop_
_entity_poly.entity_id
_entity_poly.type
_entity_poly.pdbx_seq_one_letter_code
_entity_poly.pdbx_strand_id
1 'polypeptide(L)'
;MLSASIIALWLSFKMLRTYVRNTYTHHLSEIFSTVVNEYTDWERTALHPINTRDATVAALSDAQFVAPLVQTGDAIYRVGPASPSASNAGPAGGPVAPIASSGGMGAILRTDGTGPFFYVFDYQTKEGDYPQEYLRTIKGTLTYFFPN
;
A
#
# COMPACT_ATOMS: atom_id res chain seq x y z
N MET A 1 2.30 -23.97 -25.79
CA MET A 1 2.71 -22.94 -24.80
C MET A 1 1.72 -21.77 -24.71
N LEU A 2 1.06 -21.33 -25.78
CA LEU A 2 0.07 -20.24 -25.76
C LEU A 2 -1.14 -20.45 -24.82
N SER A 3 -1.57 -21.70 -24.60
CA SER A 3 -2.74 -22.02 -23.76
C SER A 3 -2.56 -21.58 -22.28
N ALA A 4 -1.39 -21.81 -21.69
CA ALA A 4 -1.15 -21.50 -20.27
C ALA A 4 -1.11 -19.99 -20.00
N SER A 5 -0.47 -19.21 -20.88
CA SER A 5 -0.43 -17.75 -20.78
C SER A 5 -1.82 -17.13 -20.92
N ILE A 6 -2.65 -17.64 -21.84
CA ILE A 6 -4.02 -17.15 -22.04
C ILE A 6 -4.90 -17.47 -20.83
N ILE A 7 -4.78 -18.67 -20.27
CA ILE A 7 -5.52 -19.05 -19.06
C ILE A 7 -5.09 -18.19 -17.87
N ALA A 8 -3.79 -17.94 -17.70
CA ALA A 8 -3.27 -17.07 -16.65
C ALA A 8 -3.82 -15.64 -16.76
N LEU A 9 -3.76 -15.04 -17.95
CA LEU A 9 -4.30 -13.71 -18.23
C LEU A 9 -5.81 -13.63 -17.92
N TRP A 10 -6.57 -14.63 -18.37
CA TRP A 10 -8.00 -14.70 -18.12
C TRP A 10 -8.31 -14.80 -16.63
N LEU A 11 -7.59 -15.66 -15.91
CA LEU A 11 -7.77 -15.84 -14.47
C LEU A 11 -7.45 -14.55 -13.73
N SER A 12 -6.32 -13.91 -14.04
CA SER A 12 -5.90 -12.63 -13.45
C SER A 12 -6.93 -11.54 -13.62
N PHE A 13 -7.41 -11.31 -14.85
CA PHE A 13 -8.44 -10.31 -15.10
C PHE A 13 -9.76 -10.65 -14.43
N LYS A 14 -10.11 -11.94 -14.29
CA LYS A 14 -11.33 -12.33 -13.61
C LYS A 14 -11.25 -12.11 -12.10
N MET A 15 -10.10 -12.38 -11.48
CA MET A 15 -9.89 -12.14 -10.05
C MET A 15 -9.94 -10.63 -9.75
N LEU A 16 -9.19 -9.80 -10.48
CA LEU A 16 -9.21 -8.34 -10.30
C LEU A 16 -10.58 -7.73 -10.56
N ARG A 17 -11.27 -8.16 -11.63
CA ARG A 17 -12.62 -7.68 -11.94
C ARG A 17 -13.62 -8.05 -10.86
N THR A 18 -13.52 -9.24 -10.28
CA THR A 18 -14.37 -9.68 -9.17
C THR A 18 -14.07 -8.86 -7.91
N TYR A 19 -12.79 -8.63 -7.60
CA TYR A 19 -12.38 -7.81 -6.46
C TYR A 19 -12.96 -6.39 -6.56
N VAL A 20 -12.73 -5.70 -7.69
CA VAL A 20 -13.23 -4.32 -7.90
C VAL A 20 -14.75 -4.25 -7.78
N ARG A 21 -15.47 -5.23 -8.35
CA ARG A 21 -16.95 -5.30 -8.26
C ARG A 21 -17.48 -5.53 -6.85
N ASN A 22 -16.73 -6.24 -6.02
CA ASN A 22 -17.13 -6.53 -4.65
C ASN A 22 -16.78 -5.38 -3.69
N THR A 23 -15.75 -4.59 -4.02
CA THR A 23 -15.24 -3.53 -3.14
C THR A 23 -15.81 -2.15 -3.47
N TYR A 24 -16.05 -1.83 -4.74
CA TYR A 24 -16.47 -0.50 -5.18
C TYR A 24 -17.87 -0.51 -5.80
N THR A 25 -18.63 0.57 -5.61
CA THR A 25 -19.98 0.73 -6.16
C THR A 25 -20.01 1.55 -7.45
N HIS A 26 -19.07 2.48 -7.63
CA HIS A 26 -19.05 3.45 -8.73
C HIS A 26 -17.75 3.35 -9.53
N HIS A 27 -17.78 3.83 -10.79
CA HIS A 27 -16.62 3.93 -11.69
C HIS A 27 -15.83 2.63 -11.88
N LEU A 28 -16.50 1.48 -11.76
CA LEU A 28 -15.90 0.13 -11.80
C LEU A 28 -15.01 -0.10 -13.02
N SER A 29 -15.43 0.35 -14.20
CA SER A 29 -14.68 0.19 -15.45
C SER A 29 -13.40 1.02 -15.49
N GLU A 30 -13.45 2.21 -14.92
CA GLU A 30 -12.32 3.14 -14.85
C GLU A 30 -11.30 2.64 -13.83
N ILE A 31 -11.75 2.32 -12.62
CA ILE A 31 -10.91 1.75 -11.54
C ILE A 31 -10.24 0.45 -12.01
N PHE A 32 -10.98 -0.41 -12.70
CA PHE A 32 -10.39 -1.64 -13.25
C PHE A 32 -9.28 -1.34 -14.27
N SER A 33 -9.48 -0.35 -15.15
CA SER A 33 -8.52 -0.01 -16.19
C SER A 33 -7.26 0.63 -15.62
N THR A 34 -7.39 1.49 -14.60
CA THR A 34 -6.25 2.11 -13.93
C THR A 34 -5.40 1.07 -13.20
N VAL A 35 -6.03 0.14 -12.47
CA VAL A 35 -5.31 -0.96 -11.79
C VAL A 35 -4.58 -1.85 -12.79
N VAL A 36 -5.22 -2.26 -13.88
CA VAL A 36 -4.55 -3.09 -14.89
C VAL A 36 -3.38 -2.34 -15.52
N ASN A 37 -3.52 -1.06 -15.81
CA ASN A 37 -2.45 -0.24 -16.39
C ASN A 37 -1.25 -0.12 -15.46
N GLU A 38 -1.48 0.10 -14.16
CA GLU A 38 -0.44 0.26 -13.15
C GLU A 38 0.39 -1.01 -12.96
N TYR A 39 -0.28 -2.16 -12.87
CA TYR A 39 0.39 -3.45 -12.67
C TYR A 39 0.76 -4.15 -13.99
N THR A 40 0.68 -3.46 -15.12
CA THR A 40 1.23 -3.97 -16.39
C THR A 40 2.73 -3.69 -16.43
N ASP A 41 3.53 -4.75 -16.52
CA ASP A 41 4.97 -4.62 -16.76
C ASP A 41 5.21 -4.21 -18.23
N TRP A 42 5.48 -2.92 -18.45
CA TRP A 42 5.76 -2.36 -19.76
C TRP A 42 7.15 -2.73 -20.30
N GLU A 43 8.07 -3.16 -19.43
CA GLU A 43 9.44 -3.53 -19.82
C GLU A 43 9.52 -4.99 -20.28
N ARG A 44 8.66 -5.87 -19.75
CA ARG A 44 8.58 -7.29 -20.14
C ARG A 44 7.25 -7.62 -20.82
N THR A 45 7.18 -7.30 -22.10
CA THR A 45 6.01 -7.56 -22.97
C THR A 45 5.75 -9.04 -23.27
N ALA A 46 6.67 -9.95 -22.93
CA ALA A 46 6.44 -11.38 -23.04
C ALA A 46 5.41 -11.84 -22.00
N LEU A 47 4.22 -12.24 -22.49
CA LEU A 47 3.11 -12.79 -21.71
C LEU A 47 3.48 -14.15 -21.08
N HIS A 48 4.29 -14.11 -20.04
CA HIS A 48 4.62 -15.29 -19.24
C HIS A 48 3.59 -15.44 -18.11
N PRO A 49 3.02 -16.64 -17.91
CA PRO A 49 1.97 -16.86 -16.91
C PRO A 49 2.43 -16.52 -15.48
N ILE A 50 3.74 -16.61 -15.20
CA ILE A 50 4.32 -16.22 -13.91
C ILE A 50 4.26 -14.71 -13.72
N ASN A 51 4.69 -13.91 -14.71
CA ASN A 51 4.69 -12.45 -14.59
C ASN A 51 3.26 -11.91 -14.40
N THR A 52 2.30 -12.46 -15.16
CA THR A 52 0.89 -12.09 -15.04
C THR A 52 0.31 -12.48 -13.67
N ARG A 53 0.70 -13.64 -13.14
CA ARG A 53 0.36 -14.05 -11.76
C ARG A 53 0.94 -13.07 -10.75
N ASP A 54 2.23 -12.77 -10.81
CA ASP A 54 2.93 -11.95 -9.83
C ASP A 54 2.39 -10.51 -9.80
N ALA A 55 2.12 -9.94 -10.98
CA ALA A 55 1.44 -8.64 -11.10
C ALA A 55 0.06 -8.64 -10.43
N THR A 56 -0.71 -9.71 -10.59
CA THR A 56 -2.03 -9.85 -9.96
C THR A 56 -1.92 -9.99 -8.45
N VAL A 57 -0.94 -10.76 -7.97
CA VAL A 57 -0.68 -10.93 -6.54
C VAL A 57 -0.27 -9.61 -5.91
N ALA A 58 0.60 -8.84 -6.57
CA ALA A 58 1.00 -7.50 -6.12
C ALA A 58 -0.20 -6.53 -6.05
N ALA A 59 -1.03 -6.50 -7.09
CA ALA A 59 -2.23 -5.66 -7.10
C ALA A 59 -3.19 -5.98 -5.95
N LEU A 60 -3.42 -7.27 -5.69
CA LEU A 60 -4.28 -7.72 -4.59
C LEU A 60 -3.66 -7.45 -3.22
N SER A 61 -2.33 -7.59 -3.08
CA SER A 61 -1.66 -7.32 -1.81
C SER A 61 -1.74 -5.85 -1.43
N ASP A 62 -1.59 -4.96 -2.42
CA ASP A 62 -1.63 -3.53 -2.18
C ASP A 62 -3.04 -3.09 -1.83
N ALA A 63 -4.04 -3.58 -2.58
CA ALA A 63 -5.43 -3.25 -2.33
C ALA A 63 -5.95 -3.75 -0.97
N GLN A 64 -5.53 -4.94 -0.53
CA GLN A 64 -6.01 -5.52 0.73
C GLN A 64 -5.24 -5.05 1.97
N PHE A 65 -3.99 -4.58 1.82
CA PHE A 65 -3.14 -4.30 2.98
C PHE A 65 -2.44 -2.96 2.93
N VAL A 66 -1.76 -2.63 1.82
CA VAL A 66 -1.00 -1.38 1.73
C VAL A 66 -1.94 -0.18 1.75
N ALA A 67 -2.99 -0.20 0.92
CA ALA A 67 -3.95 0.91 0.82
C ALA A 67 -4.68 1.18 2.14
N PRO A 68 -5.28 0.18 2.84
CA PRO A 68 -5.90 0.41 4.14
C PRO A 68 -4.90 0.87 5.21
N LEU A 69 -3.66 0.39 5.17
CA LEU A 69 -2.61 0.78 6.12
C LEU A 69 -2.18 2.23 5.92
N VAL A 70 -2.00 2.67 4.67
CA VAL A 70 -1.70 4.07 4.34
C VAL A 70 -2.87 4.97 4.73
N GLN A 71 -4.11 4.57 4.43
CA GLN A 71 -5.31 5.31 4.82
C GLN A 71 -5.44 5.45 6.35
N THR A 72 -5.12 4.39 7.09
CA THR A 72 -5.11 4.41 8.56
C THR A 72 -4.03 5.34 9.09
N GLY A 73 -2.85 5.34 8.49
CA GLY A 73 -1.79 6.28 8.84
C GLY A 73 -2.19 7.74 8.59
N ASP A 74 -2.81 8.04 7.45
CA ASP A 74 -3.35 9.39 7.18
C ASP A 74 -4.44 9.78 8.19
N ALA A 75 -5.34 8.85 8.54
CA ALA A 75 -6.36 9.09 9.57
C ALA A 75 -5.73 9.40 10.94
N ILE A 76 -4.72 8.61 11.36
CA ILE A 76 -3.98 8.84 12.61
C ILE A 76 -3.23 10.18 12.56
N TYR A 77 -2.68 10.55 11.40
CA TYR A 77 -2.02 11.83 11.17
C TYR A 77 -2.99 13.03 11.14
N ARG A 78 -4.26 12.83 10.83
CA ARG A 78 -5.28 13.89 10.92
C ARG A 78 -5.87 14.05 12.32
N VAL A 79 -6.05 12.96 13.06
CA VAL A 79 -6.81 12.98 14.33
C VAL A 79 -6.09 13.69 15.49
N GLY A 80 -4.76 13.73 15.51
CA GLY A 80 -3.97 14.42 16.54
C GLY A 80 -4.04 13.73 17.89
N PRO A 81 -2.96 13.63 18.69
CA PRO A 81 -3.19 13.64 20.12
C PRO A 81 -3.95 14.96 20.41
N ALA A 82 -5.10 14.89 21.08
CA ALA A 82 -5.72 16.09 21.62
C ALA A 82 -4.65 16.77 22.49
N SER A 83 -4.11 17.91 22.04
CA SER A 83 -3.08 18.62 22.79
C SER A 83 -3.54 18.75 24.25
N PRO A 84 -2.82 18.18 25.22
CA PRO A 84 -3.17 18.35 26.62
C PRO A 84 -2.71 19.75 27.03
N SER A 85 -3.47 20.79 26.63
CA SER A 85 -3.58 22.11 27.26
C SER A 85 -4.20 23.09 26.27
N ALA A 86 -5.53 23.07 26.15
CA ALA A 86 -6.31 24.19 25.61
C ALA A 86 -7.15 24.85 26.70
N SER A 87 -6.75 24.74 27.98
CA SER A 87 -7.45 25.42 29.09
C SER A 87 -6.80 26.73 29.53
N ASN A 88 -5.64 27.14 28.98
CA ASN A 88 -4.97 28.39 29.35
C ASN A 88 -4.38 29.16 28.15
N ALA A 89 -5.19 29.51 27.15
CA ALA A 89 -4.82 30.51 26.15
C ALA A 89 -5.84 31.65 26.18
N GLY A 90 -5.42 32.79 26.73
CA GLY A 90 -6.20 34.03 26.72
C GLY A 90 -6.43 34.57 25.30
N PRO A 91 -7.31 35.58 25.16
CA PRO A 91 -7.79 36.02 23.84
C PRO A 91 -6.78 36.98 23.22
N ALA A 92 -6.07 36.55 22.17
CA ALA A 92 -5.34 37.47 21.31
C ALA A 92 -5.36 36.94 19.87
N GLY A 93 -5.99 37.71 19.00
CA GLY A 93 -6.17 37.37 17.59
C GLY A 93 -4.88 37.30 16.79
N GLY A 94 -4.94 36.53 15.72
CA GLY A 94 -3.96 36.53 14.64
C GLY A 94 -3.97 35.20 13.88
N PRO A 95 -4.29 35.19 12.57
CA PRO A 95 -4.08 34.01 11.75
C PRO A 95 -2.70 34.10 11.11
N VAL A 96 -1.72 33.28 11.50
CA VAL A 96 -0.62 32.84 10.63
C VAL A 96 0.32 31.83 11.30
N ALA A 97 0.48 30.67 10.66
CA ALA A 97 1.81 30.14 10.36
C ALA A 97 1.80 29.64 8.89
N PRO A 98 2.60 30.23 7.99
CA PRO A 98 2.72 29.83 6.60
C PRO A 98 3.84 28.81 6.36
N ILE A 99 3.65 28.02 5.29
CA ILE A 99 4.62 27.36 4.38
C ILE A 99 5.92 26.83 5.01
N ALA A 100 5.95 25.51 5.27
CA ALA A 100 7.20 24.76 5.36
C ALA A 100 7.64 24.31 3.95
N SER A 101 8.31 25.22 3.23
CA SER A 101 9.21 24.84 2.14
C SER A 101 10.52 24.37 2.76
N SER A 102 10.73 23.05 2.84
CA SER A 102 12.07 22.49 2.91
C SER A 102 12.12 21.25 2.01
N GLY A 103 12.82 21.40 0.88
CA GLY A 103 13.22 20.28 0.05
C GLY A 103 14.12 19.37 0.88
N GLY A 104 13.72 18.10 1.01
CA GLY A 104 14.40 17.12 1.83
C GLY A 104 13.49 16.56 2.92
N MET A 105 12.73 15.51 2.59
CA MET A 105 12.24 14.50 3.54
C MET A 105 11.64 15.05 4.86
N GLY A 106 10.78 16.08 4.82
CA GLY A 106 10.54 16.94 6.00
C GLY A 106 9.11 17.35 6.33
N ALA A 107 8.06 16.71 5.80
CA ALA A 107 6.67 17.08 6.12
C ALA A 107 5.72 15.88 6.29
N ILE A 108 6.20 14.75 6.83
CA ILE A 108 5.34 13.61 7.23
C ILE A 108 5.01 13.67 8.74
N LEU A 109 5.84 14.32 9.55
CA LEU A 109 5.63 14.48 11.00
C LEU A 109 4.91 15.80 11.28
N ARG A 110 4.03 15.81 12.27
CA ARG A 110 3.42 17.05 12.77
C ARG A 110 4.51 17.95 13.36
N THR A 111 4.18 19.24 13.50
CA THR A 111 5.09 20.25 14.06
C THR A 111 5.54 19.96 15.51
N ASP A 112 4.79 19.12 16.23
CA ASP A 112 5.12 18.63 17.57
C ASP A 112 6.01 17.36 17.56
N GLY A 113 6.44 16.90 16.39
CA GLY A 113 7.21 15.68 16.22
C GLY A 113 6.39 14.39 16.32
N THR A 114 5.05 14.47 16.37
CA THR A 114 4.19 13.29 16.45
C THR A 114 3.68 12.87 15.07
N GLY A 115 3.60 11.57 14.82
CA GLY A 115 3.11 11.05 13.55
C GLY A 115 3.28 9.53 13.44
N PRO A 116 2.56 8.88 12.51
CA PRO A 116 2.75 7.47 12.23
C PRO A 116 4.11 7.22 11.55
N PHE A 117 4.76 6.11 11.89
CA PHE A 117 5.96 5.61 11.22
C PHE A 117 5.62 4.36 10.40
N PHE A 118 6.16 4.28 9.18
CA PHE A 118 5.98 3.13 8.30
C PHE A 118 7.30 2.37 8.14
N TYR A 119 7.19 1.04 8.17
CA TYR A 119 8.30 0.13 7.93
C TYR A 119 7.95 -0.80 6.78
N VAL A 120 8.92 -1.02 5.89
CA VAL A 120 8.81 -1.98 4.78
C VAL A 120 9.80 -3.11 5.05
N PHE A 121 9.30 -4.34 4.96
CA PHE A 121 10.09 -5.54 5.22
C PHE A 121 10.27 -6.31 3.91
N ASP A 122 11.49 -6.26 3.38
CA ASP A 122 11.85 -6.97 2.15
C ASP A 122 12.67 -8.24 2.42
N TYR A 123 12.86 -8.60 3.69
CA TYR A 123 13.62 -9.78 4.05
C TYR A 123 12.79 -11.05 3.91
N GLN A 124 13.31 -12.00 3.14
CA GLN A 124 12.74 -13.33 3.00
C GLN A 124 13.58 -14.36 3.78
N THR A 125 12.92 -15.13 4.65
CA THR A 125 13.58 -16.15 5.48
C THR A 125 14.16 -17.25 4.60
N LYS A 126 15.46 -17.52 4.76
CA LYS A 126 16.12 -18.65 4.06
C LYS A 126 15.50 -20.01 4.42
N GLU A 127 14.92 -20.09 5.62
CA GLU A 127 14.29 -21.27 6.21
C GLU A 127 12.75 -21.17 6.19
N GLY A 128 12.18 -20.29 5.36
CA GLY A 128 10.73 -20.18 5.28
C GLY A 128 10.08 -21.43 4.69
N ASP A 129 8.97 -21.87 5.29
CA ASP A 129 8.14 -23.00 4.83
C ASP A 129 7.53 -22.82 3.42
N TYR A 130 7.72 -21.64 2.82
CA TYR A 130 7.14 -21.29 1.54
C TYR A 130 8.20 -21.19 0.43
N PRO A 131 7.83 -21.62 -0.79
CA PRO A 131 8.74 -21.59 -1.93
C PRO A 131 9.14 -20.16 -2.27
N GLN A 132 10.45 -19.92 -2.28
CA GLN A 132 11.08 -18.60 -2.45
C GLN A 132 10.93 -18.05 -3.87
N GLU A 133 10.69 -18.92 -4.86
CA GLU A 133 10.65 -18.57 -6.28
C GLU A 133 9.36 -17.85 -6.72
N TYR A 134 8.26 -17.98 -5.98
CA TYR A 134 6.93 -17.56 -6.45
C TYR A 134 6.20 -16.59 -5.54
N LEU A 135 6.71 -16.39 -4.33
CA LEU A 135 6.15 -15.49 -3.35
C LEU A 135 7.34 -14.72 -2.81
N ARG A 136 7.30 -13.39 -2.94
CA ARG A 136 8.22 -12.49 -2.20
C ARG A 136 7.99 -12.64 -0.70
N THR A 137 8.55 -11.76 0.13
CA THR A 137 8.31 -11.71 1.59
C THR A 137 6.85 -12.01 1.94
N ILE A 138 6.62 -13.21 2.46
CA ILE A 138 5.29 -13.64 2.89
C ILE A 138 5.02 -13.01 4.24
N LYS A 139 3.76 -12.64 4.47
CA LYS A 139 3.27 -12.02 5.69
C LYS A 139 3.65 -12.89 6.90
N GLY A 140 4.69 -12.48 7.62
CA GLY A 140 5.27 -13.26 8.70
C GLY A 140 6.49 -12.58 9.33
N THR A 141 6.41 -11.28 9.60
CA THR A 141 7.52 -10.52 10.23
C THR A 141 7.55 -10.65 11.75
N LEU A 142 6.56 -11.31 12.36
CA LEU A 142 6.42 -11.46 13.81
C LEU A 142 7.63 -12.16 14.45
N THR A 143 8.21 -13.14 13.77
CA THR A 143 9.41 -13.87 14.26
C THR A 143 10.62 -12.96 14.42
N TYR A 144 10.72 -11.86 13.66
CA TYR A 144 11.82 -10.89 13.78
C TYR A 144 11.61 -9.88 14.90
N PHE A 145 10.36 -9.57 15.23
CA PHE A 145 10.05 -8.65 16.33
C PHE A 145 10.15 -9.31 17.71
N PHE A 146 9.91 -10.61 17.78
CA PHE A 146 10.01 -11.40 19.02
C PHE A 146 11.04 -12.52 18.84
N PRO A 147 12.35 -12.21 18.87
CA PRO A 147 13.35 -13.25 19.03
C PRO A 147 13.15 -13.89 20.41
N ASN A 148 13.04 -15.23 20.44
CA ASN A 148 13.06 -16.01 21.69
C ASN A 148 14.38 -15.80 22.44
#